data_AF-A0A7Y5FJF1-F1
#
_entry.id   AF-A0A7Y5FJF1-F1
#
_cell.length_a   1.000
_cell.length_b   1.000
_cell.length_c   1.000
_cell.angle_alpha   90.00
_cell.angle_beta   90.00
_cell.angle_gamma   90.00
#
_symmetry.space_group_name_H-M   'P 1'
#
loop_
_entity.id
_entity.type
_entity.pdbx_description
1 polymer ?
#
loop_
_entity_poly.entity_id
_entity_poly.type
_entity_poly.pdbx_seq_one_letter_code
_entity_poly.pdbx_strand_id
1 'polypeptide(L)'
;MRRVTPFLSVVALVILPSLLGAQDPGNFATSLHGTRQGKFTWYGSVNGGMELLTGIPMSQLGCHRCHPGTYANGSAVDPATYQPGC
;
A
#
# COMPACT_ATOMS: atom_id res chain seq x y z
N MET A 1 -16.77 -36.68 18.98
CA MET A 1 -16.91 -35.68 17.90
C MET A 1 -16.97 -34.30 18.54
N ARG A 2 -15.84 -33.57 18.58
CA ARG A 2 -15.76 -32.28 19.26
C ARG A 2 -16.39 -31.24 18.32
N ARG A 3 -17.47 -30.59 18.75
CA ARG A 3 -18.16 -29.53 17.99
C ARG A 3 -17.23 -28.31 17.90
N VAL A 4 -16.34 -28.29 16.91
CA VAL A 4 -15.42 -27.15 16.62
C VAL A 4 -16.16 -26.03 15.85
N THR A 5 -17.37 -26.33 15.37
CA THR A 5 -18.23 -25.48 14.55
C THR A 5 -18.64 -24.13 15.17
N PRO A 6 -18.98 -23.97 16.46
CA PRO A 6 -19.48 -22.68 16.95
C PRO A 6 -18.38 -21.62 17.06
N PHE A 7 -17.13 -22.01 17.34
CA PHE A 7 -16.00 -21.08 17.45
C PHE A 7 -15.61 -20.50 16.09
N LEU A 8 -15.56 -21.34 15.04
CA LEU A 8 -15.29 -20.87 13.69
C LEU A 8 -16.38 -19.91 13.19
N SER A 9 -17.64 -20.19 13.51
CA SER A 9 -18.78 -19.35 13.11
C SER A 9 -18.75 -17.98 13.80
N VAL A 10 -18.37 -17.89 15.08
CA VAL A 10 -18.25 -16.60 15.79
C VAL A 10 -17.09 -15.77 15.26
N VAL A 11 -15.94 -16.40 15.00
CA VAL A 11 -14.78 -15.72 14.40
C VAL A 11 -15.14 -15.19 13.01
N ALA A 12 -15.82 -16.00 12.18
CA ALA A 12 -16.30 -15.56 10.88
C ALA A 12 -17.30 -14.39 11.01
N LEU A 13 -18.25 -14.44 11.95
CA LEU A 13 -19.27 -13.39 12.13
C LEU A 13 -18.66 -12.03 12.54
N VAL A 14 -17.52 -12.04 13.24
CA VAL A 14 -16.84 -10.82 13.69
C VAL A 14 -15.85 -10.30 12.64
N ILE A 15 -15.12 -11.18 11.95
CA ILE A 15 -14.05 -10.78 11.03
C ILE A 15 -14.59 -10.41 9.64
N LEU A 16 -15.63 -11.08 9.14
CA LEU A 16 -16.18 -10.82 7.80
C LEU A 16 -16.69 -9.37 7.63
N PRO A 17 -17.47 -8.80 8.58
CA PRO A 17 -17.94 -7.41 8.47
C PRO A 17 -16.80 -6.40 8.47
N SER A 18 -15.73 -6.65 9.25
CA SER A 18 -14.54 -5.79 9.28
C SER A 18 -13.79 -5.81 7.95
N LEU A 19 -13.75 -6.96 7.27
CA LEU A 19 -13.13 -7.09 5.94
C LEU A 19 -13.96 -6.37 4.86
N LEU A 20 -15.30 -6.42 4.94
CA LEU A 20 -16.18 -5.72 4.00
C LEU A 20 -16.14 -4.19 4.17
N GLY A 21 -15.95 -3.70 5.40
CA GLY A 21 -15.86 -2.26 5.71
C GLY A 21 -14.44 -1.66 5.61
N ALA A 22 -13.40 -2.47 5.36
CA ALA A 22 -12.01 -2.01 5.36
C ALA A 22 -11.64 -1.11 4.16
N GLN A 23 -12.51 -0.99 3.15
CA GLN A 23 -12.23 -0.24 1.91
C GLN A 23 -13.48 0.60 1.54
N ASP A 24 -13.80 1.64 2.31
CA ASP A 24 -14.89 2.57 1.96
C ASP A 24 -14.50 3.39 0.71
N PRO A 25 -15.20 3.25 -0.43
CA PRO A 25 -14.90 4.02 -1.64
C PRO A 25 -14.95 5.54 -1.42
N GLY A 26 -15.75 6.01 -0.45
CA GLY A 26 -15.90 7.42 -0.13
C GLY A 26 -14.65 8.07 0.48
N ASN A 27 -13.77 7.28 1.11
CA ASN A 27 -12.52 7.78 1.70
C ASN A 27 -11.28 7.51 0.83
N PHE A 28 -11.45 6.84 -0.30
CA PHE A 28 -10.33 6.42 -1.15
C PHE A 28 -9.44 7.61 -1.54
N ALA A 29 -10.04 8.73 -1.96
CA ALA A 29 -9.33 9.92 -2.44
C ALA A 29 -8.37 10.51 -1.38
N THR A 30 -8.70 10.41 -0.09
CA THR A 30 -7.89 10.93 1.01
C THR A 30 -7.07 9.84 1.72
N SER A 31 -7.28 8.58 1.37
CA SER A 31 -6.54 7.44 1.94
C SER A 31 -5.05 7.46 1.60
N LEU A 32 -4.27 6.66 2.34
CA LEU A 32 -2.84 6.44 2.03
C LEU A 32 -2.61 5.86 0.63
N HIS A 33 -3.56 5.06 0.13
CA HIS A 33 -3.47 4.48 -1.21
C HIS A 33 -3.79 5.53 -2.28
N GLY A 34 -4.91 6.25 -2.14
CA GLY A 34 -5.32 7.28 -3.10
C GLY A 34 -4.33 8.45 -3.21
N THR A 35 -3.75 8.87 -2.09
CA THR A 35 -2.72 9.93 -2.05
C THR A 35 -1.32 9.44 -2.42
N ARG A 36 -1.15 8.13 -2.65
CA ARG A 36 0.15 7.46 -2.88
C ARG A 36 1.16 7.64 -1.73
N GLN A 37 0.71 8.04 -0.55
CA GLN A 37 1.54 8.19 0.65
C GLN A 37 1.85 6.86 1.34
N GLY A 38 1.10 5.80 1.04
CA GLY A 38 1.30 4.48 1.64
C GLY A 38 2.73 3.96 1.52
N LYS A 39 3.41 4.22 0.39
CA LYS A 39 4.82 3.84 0.22
C LYS A 39 5.74 4.50 1.24
N PHE A 40 5.54 5.77 1.56
CA PHE A 40 6.34 6.46 2.57
C PHE A 40 5.98 5.99 3.97
N THR A 41 4.70 5.85 4.24
CA THR A 41 4.21 5.39 5.54
C THR A 41 4.82 4.03 5.87
N TRP A 42 4.69 3.04 4.99
CA TRP A 42 5.09 1.66 5.28
C TRP A 42 6.57 1.37 5.05
N TYR A 43 7.29 2.19 4.27
CA TYR A 43 8.74 2.09 4.18
C TYR A 43 9.45 2.70 5.39
N GLY A 44 8.86 3.76 5.97
CA GLY A 44 9.47 4.55 7.03
C GLY A 44 9.82 3.75 8.28
N SER A 45 10.97 4.06 8.87
CA SER A 45 11.49 3.38 10.07
C SER A 45 10.53 3.48 11.26
N VAL A 46 9.83 4.61 11.38
CA VAL A 46 8.81 4.89 12.40
C VAL A 46 7.64 3.88 12.40
N ASN A 47 7.36 3.23 11.27
CA ASN A 47 6.30 2.22 11.13
C ASN A 47 6.86 0.80 11.00
N GLY A 48 8.13 0.57 11.36
CA GLY A 48 8.77 -0.74 11.23
C GLY A 48 9.16 -1.12 9.80
N GLY A 49 9.23 -0.14 8.90
CA GLY A 49 9.46 -0.37 7.48
C GLY A 49 10.92 -0.67 7.11
N MET A 50 11.15 -0.89 5.80
CA MET A 50 12.47 -1.27 5.25
C MET A 50 13.58 -0.26 5.48
N GLU A 51 13.26 1.00 5.81
CA GLU A 51 14.25 1.99 6.24
C GLU A 51 15.06 1.49 7.45
N LEU A 52 14.49 0.66 8.34
CA LEU A 52 15.23 0.07 9.46
C LEU A 52 16.39 -0.83 9.02
N LEU A 53 16.23 -1.54 7.90
CA LEU A 53 17.23 -2.47 7.38
C LEU A 53 18.25 -1.75 6.49
N THR A 54 17.77 -0.77 5.73
CA THR A 54 18.58 -0.10 4.71
C THR A 54 19.30 1.14 5.25
N GLY A 55 18.76 1.78 6.29
CA GLY A 55 19.23 3.08 6.78
C GLY A 55 19.03 4.23 5.77
N ILE A 56 18.32 3.98 4.66
CA ILE A 56 18.12 4.94 3.57
C ILE A 56 16.69 5.44 3.69
N PRO A 57 16.42 6.75 3.83
CA PRO A 57 15.05 7.26 3.85
C PRO A 57 14.39 7.11 2.48
N MET A 58 13.06 6.92 2.46
CA MET A 58 12.29 6.73 1.21
C MET A 58 12.58 7.83 0.17
N SER A 59 12.79 9.08 0.62
CA SER A 59 13.08 10.23 -0.25
C SER A 59 14.37 10.11 -1.07
N GLN A 60 15.29 9.24 -0.66
CA GLN A 60 16.55 8.97 -1.36
C GLN A 60 16.46 7.79 -2.33
N LEU A 61 15.34 7.04 -2.34
CA LEU A 61 15.16 5.96 -3.28
C LEU A 61 14.80 6.49 -4.67
N GLY A 62 15.38 5.91 -5.73
CA GLY A 62 15.02 6.25 -7.11
C GLY A 62 13.54 6.05 -7.40
N CYS A 63 12.90 5.07 -6.75
CA CYS A 63 11.47 4.78 -6.88
C CYS A 63 10.54 5.79 -6.19
N HIS A 64 11.05 6.66 -5.30
CA HIS A 64 10.27 7.75 -4.72
C HIS A 64 9.85 8.77 -5.80
N ARG A 65 10.72 8.97 -6.81
CA ARG A 65 10.44 9.78 -7.99
C ARG A 65 9.66 8.96 -9.01
N CYS A 66 8.35 8.86 -8.83
CA CYS A 66 7.44 8.30 -9.86
C CYS A 66 7.24 9.22 -11.07
N HIS A 67 8.24 10.07 -11.38
CA HIS A 67 8.46 10.71 -12.68
C HIS A 67 9.78 10.16 -13.19
N PRO A 68 9.78 8.94 -13.76
CA PRO A 68 11.00 8.38 -14.25
C PRO A 68 11.42 9.21 -15.45
N GLY A 69 12.67 9.67 -15.53
CA GLY A 69 13.22 10.03 -16.83
C GLY A 69 13.20 8.79 -17.75
N THR A 70 13.34 7.60 -17.16
CA THR A 70 13.33 6.30 -17.81
C THR A 70 12.60 5.23 -16.99
N TYR A 71 11.81 4.40 -17.66
CA TYR A 71 11.26 3.16 -17.12
C TYR A 71 12.37 2.20 -16.67
N ALA A 72 12.01 1.15 -15.91
CA ALA A 72 12.96 0.15 -15.40
C ALA A 72 13.68 -0.63 -16.52
N ASN A 73 13.12 -0.67 -17.73
CA ASN A 73 13.74 -1.27 -18.93
C ASN A 73 14.68 -0.29 -19.68
N GLY A 74 14.87 0.93 -19.16
CA GLY A 74 15.71 1.96 -19.74
C GLY A 74 15.04 2.84 -20.80
N SER A 75 13.79 2.58 -21.21
CA SER A 75 13.08 3.46 -22.16
C SER A 75 12.66 4.77 -21.49
N ALA A 76 12.69 5.89 -22.22
CA ALA A 76 12.27 7.18 -21.66
C ALA A 76 10.77 7.21 -21.34
N VAL A 77 10.38 7.95 -20.30
CA VAL A 77 8.96 8.26 -20.04
C VAL A 77 8.64 9.59 -20.67
N ASP A 78 7.61 9.63 -21.51
CA ASP A 78 7.06 10.89 -22.01
C ASP A 78 6.17 11.52 -20.92
N PRO A 79 6.55 12.66 -20.33
CA PRO A 79 5.77 13.31 -19.29
C PRO A 79 4.43 13.87 -19.80
N ALA A 80 4.28 14.12 -21.11
CA ALA A 80 3.03 14.61 -21.69
C ALA A 80 1.96 13.52 -21.78
N THR A 81 2.37 12.25 -21.90
CA THR A 81 1.45 11.11 -22.01
C THR A 81 1.49 10.18 -20.80
N TYR A 82 2.36 10.46 -19.82
CA TYR A 82 2.49 9.62 -18.65
C TYR A 82 1.19 9.63 -17.84
N GLN A 83 0.51 8.49 -17.86
CA GLN A 83 -0.57 8.21 -16.93
C GLN A 83 -0.04 7.28 -15.84
N PRO A 84 -0.05 7.73 -14.57
CA PRO A 84 0.29 6.85 -13.47
C PRO A 84 -0.75 5.71 -13.42
N GLY A 85 -0.32 4.48 -13.69
CA GLY A 85 -1.12 3.29 -13.43
C GLY A 85 -1.30 3.06 -11.92
N CYS A 86 -2.37 2.34 -11.57
CA CYS A 86 -2.53 1.67 -10.29
C CYS A 86 -2.13 0.21 -10.45
#